data_AF-A0AA39NBY6-F1
#
_entry.id   AF-A0AA39NBY6-F1
#
_cell.length_a   1.000
_cell.length_b   1.000
_cell.length_c   1.000
_cell.angle_alpha   90.00
_cell.angle_beta   90.00
_cell.angle_gamma   90.00
#
_symmetry.space_group_name_H-M   'P 1'
#
loop_
_entity.id
_entity.type
_entity.pdbx_description
1 polymer ?
#
loop_
_entity_poly.entity_id
_entity_poly.type
_entity_poly.pdbx_seq_one_letter_code
_entity_poly.pdbx_strand_id
1 'polypeptide(L)'
;MYEIRARMEHPTTHFHSAEEEIALRLQRGQYWPLFEFKADAVKPLRQVVNKFVEPLLVEALKRKDEGKKSVEDDKSDENLSLLARLVENTNDELVNILVAGRDTTASLLTFAVYMMYEHPEMAARLRSEIIEKVGTRAPKAYEDIRDMKYLRAFLNHHCNLETLQLYPSVPINSRSSKVATTLPNKGRAPYYVRKDTM
;
A
#
# COMPACT_ATOMS: atom_id res chain seq x y z
N MET A 1 -3.58 2.26 -31.97
CA MET A 1 -3.47 3.71 -31.65
C MET A 1 -4.50 4.17 -30.60
N TYR A 2 -5.77 3.74 -30.65
CA TYR A 2 -6.77 4.09 -29.63
C TYR A 2 -6.48 3.50 -28.23
N GLU A 3 -6.06 2.24 -28.13
CA GLU A 3 -5.76 1.60 -26.84
C GLU A 3 -4.55 2.22 -26.12
N ILE A 4 -3.54 2.67 -26.86
CA ILE A 4 -2.36 3.34 -26.30
C ILE A 4 -2.74 4.69 -25.68
N ARG A 5 -3.65 5.43 -26.34
CA ARG A 5 -4.14 6.72 -25.86
C ARG A 5 -5.04 6.56 -24.62
N ALA A 6 -5.91 5.56 -24.62
CA ALA A 6 -6.74 5.22 -23.45
C ALA A 6 -5.89 4.79 -22.24
N ARG A 7 -4.77 4.10 -22.46
CA ARG A 7 -3.82 3.72 -21.40
C ARG A 7 -3.08 4.94 -20.82
N MET A 8 -2.75 5.93 -21.66
CA MET A 8 -2.13 7.18 -21.20
C MET A 8 -3.09 8.03 -20.36
N GLU A 9 -4.39 7.99 -20.65
CA GLU A 9 -5.42 8.74 -19.92
C GLU A 9 -5.87 8.06 -18.60
N HIS A 10 -5.41 6.84 -18.33
CA HIS A 10 -5.80 6.09 -17.14
C HIS A 10 -5.23 6.73 -15.85
N PRO A 11 -5.99 6.80 -14.74
CA PRO A 11 -5.53 7.40 -13.48
C PRO A 11 -4.28 6.70 -12.92
N THR A 12 -4.13 5.40 -13.13
CA THR A 12 -2.93 4.64 -12.72
C THR A 12 -1.65 5.11 -13.39
N THR A 13 -1.72 5.52 -14.66
CA THR A 13 -0.55 6.02 -15.40
C THR A 13 -0.11 7.37 -14.85
N HIS A 14 -1.08 8.25 -14.57
CA HIS A 14 -0.82 9.56 -13.96
C HIS A 14 -0.27 9.44 -12.53
N PHE A 15 -0.77 8.47 -11.76
CA PHE A 15 -0.28 8.17 -10.43
C PHE A 15 1.19 7.73 -10.48
N HIS A 16 1.53 6.81 -11.38
CA HIS A 16 2.92 6.35 -11.55
C HIS A 16 3.87 7.49 -12.00
N SER A 17 3.45 8.30 -12.97
CA SER A 17 4.25 9.46 -13.39
C SER A 17 4.44 10.48 -12.26
N ALA A 18 3.45 10.64 -11.37
CA ALA A 18 3.60 11.50 -10.20
C ALA A 18 4.64 10.93 -9.22
N GLU A 19 4.67 9.62 -9.03
CA GLU A 19 5.67 8.92 -8.20
C GLU A 19 7.08 9.10 -8.78
N GLU A 20 7.26 8.99 -10.10
CA GLU A 20 8.54 9.22 -10.77
C GLU A 20 9.05 10.65 -10.56
N GLU A 21 8.18 11.66 -10.72
CA GLU A 21 8.55 13.06 -10.48
C GLU A 21 8.90 13.30 -9.00
N ILE A 22 8.15 12.70 -8.07
CA ILE A 22 8.48 12.77 -6.63
C ILE A 22 9.83 12.09 -6.34
N ALA A 23 10.12 10.95 -6.97
CA ALA A 23 11.41 10.27 -6.82
C ALA A 23 12.56 11.15 -7.34
N LEU A 24 12.37 11.85 -8.46
CA LEU A 24 13.34 12.81 -8.96
C LEU A 24 13.54 13.99 -8.00
N ARG A 25 12.48 14.48 -7.34
CA ARG A 25 12.61 15.50 -6.29
C ARG A 25 13.44 15.00 -5.11
N LEU A 26 13.23 13.75 -4.67
CA LEU A 26 14.03 13.14 -3.61
C LEU A 26 15.51 13.05 -4.00
N GLN A 27 15.82 12.63 -5.23
CA GLN A 27 17.20 12.58 -5.73
C GLN A 27 17.84 13.98 -5.84
N ARG A 28 17.07 15.00 -6.25
CA ARG A 28 17.53 16.39 -6.35
C ARG A 28 17.71 17.06 -4.98
N GLY A 29 17.18 16.46 -3.91
CA GLY A 29 17.29 16.96 -2.55
C GLY A 29 16.80 18.41 -2.41
N GLN A 30 17.48 19.23 -1.62
CA GLN A 30 17.11 20.63 -1.39
C GLN A 30 17.07 21.52 -2.66
N TYR A 31 17.67 21.07 -3.76
CA TYR A 31 17.76 21.82 -5.01
C TYR A 31 16.61 21.53 -5.97
N TRP A 32 15.69 20.62 -5.62
CA TRP A 32 14.54 20.28 -6.47
C TRP A 32 13.74 21.50 -7.01
N PRO A 33 13.54 22.61 -6.24
CA PRO A 33 12.76 23.74 -6.76
C PRO A 33 13.43 24.44 -7.95
N LEU A 34 14.74 24.31 -8.11
CA LEU A 34 15.47 24.89 -9.24
C LEU A 34 15.13 24.21 -10.57
N PHE A 35 14.75 22.94 -10.53
CA PHE A 35 14.40 22.15 -11.71
C PHE A 35 12.92 22.31 -12.11
N GLU A 36 12.09 22.83 -11.21
CA GLU A 36 10.66 23.10 -11.42
C GLU A 36 10.34 24.61 -11.26
N PHE A 37 11.26 25.46 -11.71
CA PHE A 37 11.20 26.91 -11.49
C PHE A 37 9.90 27.57 -12.02
N LYS A 38 9.33 27.04 -13.10
CA LYS A 38 8.17 27.64 -13.78
C LYS A 38 6.81 27.13 -13.26
N ALA A 39 6.73 25.85 -12.90
CA ALA A 39 5.49 25.21 -12.48
C ALA A 39 5.78 23.88 -11.80
N ASP A 40 4.88 23.50 -10.89
CA ASP A 40 4.88 22.19 -10.24
C ASP A 40 4.43 21.10 -11.22
N ALA A 41 5.33 20.18 -11.55
CA ALA A 41 5.10 19.08 -12.49
C ALA A 41 4.11 18.04 -11.95
N VAL A 42 4.02 17.89 -10.62
CA VAL A 42 3.15 16.92 -9.94
C VAL A 42 1.72 17.45 -9.81
N LYS A 43 1.53 18.78 -9.73
CA LYS A 43 0.21 19.41 -9.57
C LYS A 43 -0.85 18.95 -10.59
N PRO A 44 -0.60 18.96 -11.93
CA PRO A 44 -1.58 18.46 -12.90
C PRO A 44 -1.85 16.96 -12.76
N LEU A 45 -0.83 16.17 -12.42
CA LEU A 45 -0.97 14.71 -12.21
C LEU A 45 -1.83 14.42 -10.98
N ARG A 46 -1.61 15.15 -9.88
CA ARG A 46 -2.39 15.05 -8.64
C ARG A 46 -3.86 15.41 -8.85
N GLN A 47 -4.18 16.33 -9.75
CA GLN A 47 -5.59 16.66 -10.04
C GLN A 47 -6.34 15.48 -10.65
N VAL A 48 -5.69 14.65 -11.48
CA VAL A 48 -6.30 13.45 -12.06
C VAL A 48 -6.55 12.40 -10.96
N VAL A 49 -5.59 12.23 -10.06
CA VAL A 49 -5.72 11.32 -8.90
C VAL A 49 -6.84 11.78 -7.97
N ASN A 50 -6.90 13.08 -7.65
CA ASN A 50 -7.96 13.64 -6.80
C ASN A 50 -9.35 13.42 -7.41
N LYS A 51 -9.52 13.62 -8.72
CA LYS A 51 -10.79 13.34 -9.41
C LYS A 51 -11.24 11.88 -9.30
N PHE A 52 -10.29 10.95 -9.18
CA PHE A 52 -10.59 9.53 -8.98
C PHE A 52 -10.96 9.22 -7.52
N VAL A 53 -10.30 9.88 -6.56
CA VAL A 53 -10.47 9.66 -5.13
C VAL A 53 -11.72 10.36 -4.57
N GLU A 54 -12.01 11.59 -5.01
CA GLU A 54 -13.10 12.43 -4.49
C GLU A 54 -14.47 11.72 -4.49
N PRO A 55 -14.90 11.01 -5.55
CA PRO A 55 -16.17 10.28 -5.53
C PRO A 55 -16.20 9.15 -4.47
N LEU A 56 -15.09 8.43 -4.30
CA LEU A 56 -14.97 7.37 -3.30
C LEU A 56 -15.03 7.95 -1.88
N LEU A 57 -14.44 9.13 -1.71
CA LEU A 57 -14.44 9.87 -0.46
C LEU A 57 -15.86 10.34 -0.08
N VAL A 58 -16.58 10.91 -1.04
CA VAL A 58 -17.98 11.35 -0.85
C VAL A 58 -18.89 10.18 -0.53
N GLU A 59 -18.74 9.05 -1.23
CA GLU A 59 -19.51 7.84 -0.97
C GLU A 59 -19.22 7.26 0.43
N ALA A 60 -17.95 7.23 0.84
CA ALA A 60 -17.54 6.76 2.16
C ALA A 60 -18.11 7.65 3.30
N LEU A 61 -18.09 8.98 3.12
CA LEU A 61 -18.71 9.92 4.06
C LEU A 61 -20.23 9.75 4.13
N LYS A 62 -20.89 9.61 2.98
CA LYS A 62 -22.34 9.43 2.91
C LYS A 62 -22.80 8.17 3.65
N ARG A 63 -22.10 7.04 3.45
CA ARG A 63 -22.38 5.79 4.17
C ARG A 63 -22.16 5.90 5.69
N LYS A 64 -21.20 6.71 6.12
CA LYS A 64 -20.98 6.98 7.55
C LYS A 64 -22.13 7.79 8.17
N ASP A 65 -22.60 8.80 7.47
CA ASP A 65 -23.73 9.63 7.92
C ASP A 65 -25.04 8.83 7.95
N GLU A 66 -25.21 7.90 7.01
CA GLU A 66 -26.34 6.96 6.97
C GLU A 66 -26.21 5.86 8.04
N GLY A 67 -24.99 5.37 8.32
CA GLY A 67 -24.66 4.33 9.30
C GLY A 67 -24.78 4.73 10.77
N LYS A 68 -24.99 6.02 11.10
CA LYS A 68 -25.34 6.46 12.46
C LYS A 68 -26.70 5.93 12.95
N LYS A 69 -27.49 5.23 12.12
CA LYS A 69 -28.83 4.75 12.46
C LYS A 69 -29.00 3.24 12.67
N SER A 70 -27.98 2.41 12.53
CA SER A 70 -28.13 0.97 12.81
C SER A 70 -26.81 0.33 13.23
N VAL A 71 -26.77 -0.12 14.48
CA VAL A 71 -25.74 -1.00 15.04
C VAL A 71 -26.11 -2.44 14.66
N GLU A 72 -25.18 -3.21 14.07
CA GLU A 72 -24.81 -4.58 14.45
C GLU A 72 -23.99 -5.28 13.33
N ASP A 73 -22.76 -5.65 13.70
CA ASP A 73 -21.99 -6.83 13.27
C ASP A 73 -21.54 -6.97 11.79
N ASP A 74 -20.43 -6.32 11.41
CA ASP A 74 -19.49 -6.90 10.45
C ASP A 74 -18.07 -6.28 10.56
N LYS A 75 -17.01 -7.11 10.52
CA LYS A 75 -15.59 -6.64 10.59
C LYS A 75 -15.17 -5.86 9.34
N SER A 76 -16.00 -5.84 8.31
CA SER A 76 -15.87 -4.96 7.16
C SER A 76 -16.03 -3.48 7.54
N ASP A 77 -16.82 -3.17 8.57
CA ASP A 77 -17.04 -1.82 9.08
C ASP A 77 -15.84 -1.22 9.79
N GLU A 78 -14.91 -2.04 10.32
CA GLU A 78 -13.73 -1.52 11.01
C GLU A 78 -12.74 -0.88 10.03
N ASN A 79 -12.57 -1.50 8.85
CA ASN A 79 -11.76 -0.95 7.76
C ASN A 79 -12.43 0.27 7.11
N LEU A 80 -13.76 0.24 6.96
CA LEU A 80 -14.54 1.38 6.47
C LEU A 80 -14.54 2.54 7.47
N SER A 81 -14.57 2.27 8.77
CA SER A 81 -14.42 3.25 9.85
C SER A 81 -13.02 3.87 9.85
N LEU A 82 -11.98 3.07 9.61
CA LEU A 82 -10.62 3.58 9.45
C LEU A 82 -10.51 4.50 8.24
N LEU A 83 -10.97 4.06 7.06
CA LEU A 83 -11.01 4.89 5.85
C LEU A 83 -11.83 6.15 6.08
N ALA A 84 -13.01 6.05 6.69
CA ALA A 84 -13.89 7.19 6.94
C ALA A 84 -13.31 8.17 7.99
N ARG A 85 -12.48 7.71 8.94
CA ARG A 85 -11.74 8.57 9.88
C ARG A 85 -10.55 9.27 9.23
N LEU A 86 -9.90 8.64 8.25
CA LEU A 86 -8.81 9.23 7.48
C LEU A 86 -9.31 10.25 6.47
N VAL A 87 -10.46 9.94 5.87
CA VAL A 87 -11.23 10.80 4.98
C VAL A 87 -11.68 12.10 5.66
N GLU A 88 -11.98 12.06 6.96
CA GLU A 88 -12.36 13.25 7.74
C GLU A 88 -11.24 14.29 7.85
N ASN A 89 -9.98 13.87 7.76
CA ASN A 89 -8.85 14.75 8.04
C ASN A 89 -8.36 15.48 6.80
N THR A 90 -8.11 14.82 5.65
CA THR A 90 -7.77 15.48 4.36
C THR A 90 -7.75 14.48 3.19
N ASN A 91 -7.99 14.93 1.94
CA ASN A 91 -7.69 14.16 0.71
C ASN A 91 -6.26 13.57 0.68
N ASP A 92 -5.32 14.25 1.32
CA ASP A 92 -3.89 13.91 1.30
C ASP A 92 -3.58 12.65 2.09
N GLU A 93 -4.32 12.38 3.17
CA GLU A 93 -4.14 11.16 3.97
C GLU A 93 -4.57 9.92 3.19
N LEU A 94 -5.65 10.02 2.41
CA LEU A 94 -6.14 8.93 1.57
C LEU A 94 -5.14 8.61 0.45
N VAL A 95 -4.60 9.63 -0.22
CA VAL A 95 -3.56 9.44 -1.24
C VAL A 95 -2.30 8.80 -0.64
N ASN A 96 -1.88 9.21 0.56
CA ASN A 96 -0.73 8.60 1.23
C ASN A 96 -0.92 7.09 1.48
N ILE A 97 -2.12 6.66 1.85
CA ILE A 97 -2.43 5.23 2.06
C ILE A 97 -2.50 4.47 0.74
N LEU A 98 -3.06 5.09 -0.31
CA LEU A 98 -3.06 4.49 -1.64
C LEU A 98 -1.64 4.25 -2.14
N VAL A 99 -0.74 5.22 -1.97
CA VAL A 99 0.68 5.07 -2.30
C VAL A 99 1.30 3.94 -1.47
N ALA A 100 1.09 3.95 -0.15
CA ALA A 100 1.66 2.96 0.75
C ALA A 100 1.19 1.53 0.45
N GLY A 101 -0.09 1.35 0.11
CA GLY A 101 -0.70 0.04 -0.12
C GLY A 101 -0.53 -0.48 -1.54
N ARG A 102 -0.58 0.37 -2.57
CA ARG A 102 -0.60 -0.09 -3.97
C ARG A 102 0.68 -0.84 -4.35
N ASP A 103 1.83 -0.18 -4.22
CA ASP A 103 3.08 -0.71 -4.77
C ASP A 103 3.65 -1.84 -3.90
N THR A 104 3.49 -1.73 -2.58
CA THR A 104 3.93 -2.78 -1.64
C THR A 104 3.13 -4.06 -1.83
N THR A 105 1.80 -3.97 -1.99
CA THR A 105 0.93 -5.14 -2.19
C THR A 105 1.08 -5.71 -3.59
N ALA A 106 1.24 -4.87 -4.63
CA ALA A 106 1.50 -5.34 -5.99
C ALA A 106 2.83 -6.10 -6.09
N SER A 107 3.89 -5.59 -5.44
CA SER A 107 5.19 -6.26 -5.38
C SER A 107 5.08 -7.59 -4.63
N LEU A 108 4.42 -7.60 -3.47
CA LEU A 108 4.17 -8.82 -2.69
C LEU A 108 3.44 -9.89 -3.51
N LEU A 109 2.37 -9.51 -4.22
CA LEU A 109 1.59 -10.43 -5.07
C LEU A 109 2.43 -10.96 -6.23
N THR A 110 3.25 -10.11 -6.85
CA THR A 110 4.14 -10.50 -7.95
C THR A 110 5.10 -11.59 -7.50
N PHE A 111 5.80 -11.37 -6.38
CA PHE A 111 6.72 -12.36 -5.84
C PHE A 111 6.02 -13.59 -5.26
N ALA A 112 4.82 -13.44 -4.69
CA ALA A 112 4.02 -14.59 -4.25
C ALA A 112 3.67 -15.52 -5.43
N VAL A 113 3.31 -14.97 -6.58
CA VAL A 113 3.07 -15.75 -7.81
C VAL A 113 4.37 -16.38 -8.32
N TYR A 114 5.48 -15.65 -8.25
CA TYR A 114 6.80 -16.19 -8.59
C TYR A 114 7.16 -17.41 -7.73
N MET A 115 6.98 -17.32 -6.41
CA MET A 115 7.24 -18.43 -5.49
C MET A 115 6.31 -19.63 -5.73
N MET A 116 5.05 -19.39 -6.11
CA MET A 116 4.15 -20.48 -6.52
C MET A 116 4.59 -21.18 -7.80
N TYR A 117 5.27 -20.46 -8.70
CA TYR A 117 5.83 -21.04 -9.92
C TYR A 117 7.08 -21.89 -9.62
N GLU A 118 7.97 -21.44 -8.75
CA GLU A 118 9.15 -22.24 -8.35
C GLU A 118 8.81 -23.46 -7.49
N HIS A 119 7.70 -23.41 -6.74
CA HIS A 119 7.26 -24.47 -5.83
C HIS A 119 5.88 -25.04 -6.23
N PRO A 120 5.80 -25.83 -7.32
CA PRO A 120 4.54 -26.34 -7.84
C PRO A 120 3.79 -27.25 -6.84
N GLU A 121 4.48 -27.90 -5.92
CA GLU A 121 3.89 -28.71 -4.84
C GLU A 121 3.00 -27.87 -3.91
N MET A 122 3.42 -26.63 -3.63
CA MET A 122 2.65 -25.72 -2.79
C MET A 122 1.42 -25.22 -3.53
N ALA A 123 1.58 -24.85 -4.80
CA ALA A 123 0.47 -24.43 -5.66
C ALA A 123 -0.57 -25.55 -5.82
N ALA A 124 -0.13 -26.80 -6.00
CA ALA A 124 -1.02 -27.96 -6.08
C ALA A 124 -1.83 -28.16 -4.79
N ARG A 125 -1.17 -28.07 -3.64
CA ARG A 125 -1.83 -28.21 -2.32
C ARG A 125 -2.80 -27.08 -2.04
N LEU A 126 -2.44 -25.84 -2.39
CA LEU A 126 -3.31 -24.67 -2.27
C LEU A 126 -4.56 -24.82 -3.14
N ARG A 127 -4.37 -25.25 -4.40
CA ARG A 127 -5.46 -25.50 -5.34
C ARG A 127 -6.41 -26.59 -4.83
N SER A 128 -5.89 -27.67 -4.26
CA SER A 128 -6.72 -28.73 -3.68
C SER A 128 -7.58 -28.23 -2.52
N GLU A 129 -7.02 -27.45 -1.59
CA GLU A 129 -7.79 -26.88 -0.46
C GLU A 129 -8.89 -25.92 -0.95
N ILE A 130 -8.58 -25.07 -1.94
CA ILE A 130 -9.54 -24.14 -2.53
C ILE A 130 -10.70 -24.92 -3.19
N ILE A 131 -10.39 -25.96 -3.97
CA ILE A 131 -11.41 -26.80 -4.61
C ILE A 131 -12.25 -27.54 -3.57
N GLU A 132 -11.65 -28.02 -2.48
CA GLU A 132 -12.37 -28.73 -1.42
C GLU A 132 -13.37 -27.81 -0.69
N LYS A 133 -13.00 -26.56 -0.42
CA LYS A 133 -13.81 -25.62 0.38
C LYS A 133 -14.80 -24.80 -0.45
N VAL A 134 -14.36 -24.37 -1.63
CA VAL A 134 -15.11 -23.44 -2.49
C VAL A 134 -15.62 -24.14 -3.74
N GLY A 135 -15.05 -25.26 -4.18
CA GLY A 135 -15.51 -25.96 -5.38
C GLY A 135 -15.39 -25.07 -6.62
N THR A 136 -16.44 -25.03 -7.45
CA THR A 136 -16.51 -24.20 -8.67
C THR A 136 -17.23 -22.86 -8.47
N ARG A 137 -17.73 -22.55 -7.26
CA ARG A 137 -18.32 -21.23 -6.95
C ARG A 137 -17.20 -20.20 -6.71
N ALA A 138 -17.47 -18.92 -6.92
CA ALA A 138 -16.59 -17.87 -6.38
C ALA A 138 -16.74 -17.84 -4.83
N PRO A 139 -15.66 -17.57 -4.07
CA PRO A 139 -15.77 -17.34 -2.63
C PRO A 139 -16.75 -16.18 -2.40
N LYS A 140 -17.79 -16.39 -1.58
CA LYS A 140 -18.83 -15.37 -1.37
C LYS A 140 -18.57 -14.53 -0.12
N ALA A 141 -17.80 -15.06 0.84
CA ALA A 141 -17.58 -14.40 2.12
C ALA A 141 -16.16 -14.59 2.66
N TYR A 142 -15.73 -13.65 3.51
CA TYR A 142 -14.51 -13.73 4.32
C TYR A 142 -14.45 -15.02 5.16
N GLU A 143 -15.61 -15.57 5.51
CA GLU A 143 -15.73 -16.83 6.25
C GLU A 143 -15.19 -18.05 5.49
N ASP A 144 -15.44 -18.13 4.17
CA ASP A 144 -14.90 -19.21 3.33
C ASP A 144 -13.36 -19.18 3.34
N ILE A 145 -12.77 -17.98 3.39
CA ILE A 145 -11.31 -17.76 3.44
C ILE A 145 -10.76 -18.09 4.84
N ARG A 146 -11.52 -17.79 5.90
CA ARG A 146 -11.13 -18.05 7.30
C ARG A 146 -10.90 -19.54 7.56
N ASP A 147 -11.68 -20.40 6.91
CA ASP A 147 -11.65 -21.85 7.07
C ASP A 147 -10.57 -22.55 6.22
N MET A 148 -9.89 -21.83 5.32
CA MET A 148 -8.76 -22.33 4.54
C MET A 148 -7.45 -22.18 5.32
N LYS A 149 -7.09 -23.21 6.08
CA LYS A 149 -5.94 -23.20 6.98
C LYS A 149 -4.62 -23.13 6.21
N TYR A 150 -4.51 -23.86 5.10
CA TYR A 150 -3.29 -23.88 4.30
C TYR A 150 -3.12 -22.58 3.51
N LEU A 151 -4.17 -22.01 2.93
CA LEU A 151 -4.15 -20.68 2.33
C LEU A 151 -3.67 -19.61 3.34
N ARG A 152 -4.20 -19.64 4.57
CA ARG A 152 -3.79 -18.67 5.60
C ARG A 152 -2.35 -18.88 6.05
N ALA A 153 -1.91 -20.13 6.15
CA ALA A 153 -0.51 -20.44 6.44
C ALA A 153 0.41 -19.95 5.31
N PHE A 154 0.02 -20.15 4.05
CA PHE A 154 0.74 -19.66 2.88
C PHE A 154 0.85 -18.13 2.88
N LEU A 155 -0.26 -17.42 3.08
CA LEU A 155 -0.26 -15.96 3.15
C LEU A 155 0.61 -15.43 4.30
N ASN A 156 0.51 -16.02 5.49
CA ASN A 156 1.25 -15.54 6.65
C ASN A 156 2.74 -15.89 6.62
N HIS A 157 3.10 -17.09 6.16
CA HIS A 157 4.48 -17.56 6.21
C HIS A 157 5.22 -17.33 4.90
N HIS A 158 4.62 -17.63 3.74
CA HIS A 158 5.34 -17.52 2.47
C HIS A 158 5.20 -16.15 1.85
N CYS A 159 4.00 -15.55 1.82
CA CYS A 159 3.88 -14.18 1.34
C CYS A 159 4.46 -13.19 2.37
N ASN A 160 3.97 -13.17 3.60
CA ASN A 160 4.35 -12.08 4.51
C ASN A 160 5.74 -12.23 5.13
N LEU A 161 6.23 -13.44 5.39
CA LEU A 161 7.55 -13.63 6.01
C LEU A 161 8.63 -13.93 4.97
N GLU A 162 8.48 -14.98 4.17
CA GLU A 162 9.53 -15.41 3.25
C GLU A 162 9.74 -14.44 2.09
N THR A 163 8.66 -14.03 1.40
CA THR A 163 8.77 -13.06 0.31
C THR A 163 9.30 -11.73 0.79
N LEU A 164 8.87 -11.21 1.95
CA LEU A 164 9.42 -9.95 2.47
C LEU A 164 10.84 -10.09 3.04
N GLN A 165 11.25 -11.29 3.45
CA GLN A 165 12.64 -11.57 3.85
C GLN A 165 13.58 -11.58 2.63
N LEU A 166 13.17 -12.21 1.53
CA LEU A 166 13.97 -12.33 0.31
C LEU A 166 13.85 -11.08 -0.59
N TYR A 167 12.66 -10.50 -0.66
CA TYR A 167 12.28 -9.38 -1.53
C TYR A 167 11.56 -8.28 -0.71
N PRO A 168 12.28 -7.54 0.14
CA PRO A 168 11.67 -6.46 0.91
C PRO A 168 11.20 -5.33 -0.03
N SER A 169 9.88 -5.11 -0.13
CA SER A 169 9.32 -4.01 -0.94
C SER A 169 9.78 -2.62 -0.46
N VAL A 170 10.11 -2.47 0.83
CA VAL A 170 10.64 -1.23 1.41
C VAL A 170 11.94 -1.54 2.15
N PRO A 171 13.10 -1.55 1.46
CA PRO A 171 14.37 -2.01 2.03
C PRO A 171 15.05 -0.98 2.93
N ILE A 172 14.68 0.30 2.84
CA ILE A 172 15.35 1.41 3.53
C ILE A 172 14.36 2.12 4.44
N ASN A 173 14.72 2.24 5.72
CA ASN A 173 13.95 2.96 6.71
C ASN A 173 14.84 3.97 7.44
N SER A 174 15.09 5.11 6.80
CA SER A 174 16.01 6.13 7.31
C SER A 174 15.40 7.00 8.41
N ARG A 175 16.21 7.43 9.38
CA ARG A 175 15.81 8.33 10.46
C ARG A 175 16.86 9.41 10.62
N SER A 176 16.47 10.68 10.62
CA SER A 176 17.37 11.78 10.93
C SER A 176 17.20 12.24 12.39
N SER A 177 18.32 12.46 13.06
CA SER A 177 18.33 12.94 14.44
C SER A 177 18.01 14.43 14.50
N LYS A 178 16.86 14.80 15.08
CA LYS A 178 16.49 16.23 15.23
C LYS A 178 17.27 16.97 16.33
N VAL A 179 17.80 16.23 17.31
CA VAL A 179 18.53 16.75 18.47
C VAL A 179 19.68 15.80 18.76
N ALA A 180 20.85 16.32 19.17
CA ALA A 180 21.94 15.47 19.60
C ALA A 180 21.47 14.48 20.67
N THR A 181 21.65 13.20 20.41
CA THR A 181 21.10 12.12 21.24
C THR A 181 22.10 11.00 21.38
N THR A 182 21.88 10.12 22.36
CA THR A 182 22.72 8.96 22.61
C THR A 182 21.94 7.69 22.33
N LEU A 183 22.48 6.80 21.49
CA LEU A 183 21.89 5.49 21.25
C LEU A 183 22.41 4.47 22.27
N PRO A 184 21.52 3.70 22.93
CA PRO A 184 21.92 2.71 23.90
C PRO A 184 22.74 1.61 23.24
N ASN A 185 23.85 1.24 23.88
CA ASN A 185 24.74 0.17 23.42
C ASN A 185 24.77 -0.92 24.48
N LYS A 186 24.37 -2.15 24.12
CA LYS A 186 24.28 -3.25 25.09
C LYS A 186 25.68 -3.58 25.62
N GLY A 187 25.93 -3.28 26.90
CA GLY A 187 27.18 -3.61 27.61
C GLY A 187 28.38 -2.71 27.29
N ARG A 188 28.19 -1.57 26.62
CA ARG A 188 29.25 -0.62 26.26
C ARG A 188 28.76 0.82 26.40
N ALA A 189 29.68 1.79 26.29
CA ALA A 189 29.32 3.20 26.26
C ALA A 189 28.35 3.50 25.09
N PRO A 190 27.34 4.35 25.31
CA PRO A 190 26.35 4.67 24.29
C PRO A 190 26.97 5.45 23.13
N TYR A 191 26.43 5.27 21.92
CA TYR A 191 26.90 6.01 20.74
C TYR A 191 26.33 7.42 20.76
N TYR A 192 27.20 8.42 20.65
CA TYR A 192 26.76 9.80 20.47
C TYR A 192 26.37 10.05 19.01
N VAL A 193 25.13 10.48 18.78
CA VAL A 193 24.59 10.85 17.47
C VAL A 193 24.41 12.36 17.43
N ARG A 194 25.13 13.02 16.52
CA ARG A 194 25.02 14.47 16.32
C ARG A 194 23.66 14.81 15.73
N LYS A 195 23.15 16.01 16.03
CA LYS A 195 22.03 16.62 15.32
C LYS A 195 22.24 16.53 13.80
N ASP A 196 21.16 16.27 13.08
CA ASP A 196 21.05 16.19 11.62
C ASP A 196 21.85 15.02 10.98
N THR A 197 22.25 14.03 11.79
CA THR A 197 22.80 12.77 11.29
C THR A 197 21.66 11.85 10.87
N MET A 198 21.75 11.27 9.66
CA MET A 198 20.80 10.33 9.05
C MET A 198 21.25 8.88 9.23
#